data_AF-A0A261Y085-F1
#
_entry.id   AF-A0A261Y085-F1
#
_cell.length_a   1.000
_cell.length_b   1.000
_cell.length_c   1.000
_cell.angle_alpha   90.00
_cell.angle_beta   90.00
_cell.angle_gamma   90.00
#
_symmetry.space_group_name_H-M   'P 1'
#
loop_
_entity.id
_entity.type
_entity.pdbx_description
1 polymer ?
#
loop_
_entity_poly.entity_id
_entity_poly.type
_entity_poly.pdbx_seq_one_letter_code
_entity_poly.pdbx_strand_id
1 'polypeptide(L)'
;PPSAPEGAVSLITKLGDTIFRIVGFADSIPPSAGQTMRRVVASVAKDVCRAAISLAASFQSDEIKAHASHLPQGYLVSTGQLWEVSKQLQTNIPADNQEAVQMEWRSKTSQLEDALTEAEEFIQGQQDDDGDAEKGDDGWDDILGADTSVRLEPNELVACQKAVQVVKLTKMLLKKISVRCIQSSNPKDAVIALWLDDLLVAATKVVDDVDEVAAGIYEPESLGTVVAAFISQSIIPLRDIAQKFADEDVKKWLEICISQYETLQSKISAELDSL
;
A
#
# COMPACT_ATOMS: atom_id res chain seq x y z
N PRO A 1 -29.18 -21.12 -22.65
CA PRO A 1 -29.18 -22.05 -21.49
C PRO A 1 -29.39 -23.50 -21.96
N PRO A 2 -28.71 -24.50 -21.37
CA PRO A 2 -28.95 -25.90 -21.72
C PRO A 2 -30.43 -26.24 -21.46
N SER A 3 -31.10 -26.80 -22.45
CA SER A 3 -32.51 -27.18 -22.39
C SER A 3 -32.73 -28.56 -21.76
N ALA A 4 -31.65 -29.31 -21.48
CA ALA A 4 -31.67 -30.66 -20.94
C ALA A 4 -30.74 -30.78 -19.71
N PRO A 5 -31.13 -31.56 -18.67
CA PRO A 5 -30.32 -31.76 -17.46
C PRO A 5 -28.90 -32.28 -17.76
N GLU A 6 -28.74 -33.18 -18.73
CA GLU A 6 -27.45 -33.75 -19.11
C GLU A 6 -26.49 -32.66 -19.63
N GLY A 7 -27.02 -31.70 -20.37
CA GLY A 7 -26.27 -30.55 -20.85
C GLY A 7 -25.82 -29.62 -19.72
N ALA A 8 -26.67 -29.42 -18.71
CA ALA A 8 -26.34 -28.64 -17.52
C ALA A 8 -25.24 -29.32 -16.69
N VAL A 9 -25.35 -30.62 -16.44
CA VAL A 9 -24.33 -31.41 -15.73
C VAL A 9 -22.98 -31.36 -16.45
N SER A 10 -22.96 -31.50 -17.78
CA SER A 10 -21.73 -31.39 -18.57
C SER A 10 -21.07 -30.02 -18.45
N LEU A 11 -21.85 -28.93 -18.48
CA LEU A 11 -21.33 -27.57 -18.34
C LEU A 11 -20.77 -27.30 -16.94
N ILE A 12 -21.49 -27.71 -15.89
CA ILE A 12 -21.04 -27.56 -14.50
C ILE A 12 -19.74 -28.34 -14.27
N THR A 13 -19.65 -29.56 -14.79
CA THR A 13 -18.44 -30.39 -14.69
C THR A 13 -17.25 -29.70 -15.36
N LYS A 14 -17.42 -29.19 -16.59
CA LYS A 14 -16.36 -28.45 -17.31
C LYS A 14 -15.93 -27.18 -16.59
N LEU A 15 -16.87 -26.45 -15.97
CA LEU A 15 -16.56 -25.29 -15.15
C LEU A 15 -15.73 -25.71 -13.93
N GLY A 16 -16.13 -26.76 -13.23
CA GLY A 16 -15.39 -27.34 -12.11
C GLY A 16 -13.97 -27.76 -12.49
N ASP A 17 -13.79 -28.49 -13.59
CA ASP A 17 -12.48 -28.90 -14.10
C ASP A 17 -11.59 -27.69 -14.43
N THR A 18 -12.18 -26.64 -15.00
CA THR A 18 -11.45 -25.41 -15.34
C THR A 18 -10.98 -24.69 -14.09
N ILE A 19 -11.85 -24.53 -13.08
CA ILE A 19 -11.49 -23.93 -11.80
C ILE A 19 -10.39 -24.75 -11.11
N PHE A 20 -10.51 -26.09 -11.10
CA PHE A 20 -9.51 -26.97 -10.53
C PHE A 20 -8.13 -26.79 -11.20
N ARG A 21 -8.08 -26.63 -12.53
CA ARG A 21 -6.83 -26.34 -13.25
C ARG A 21 -6.25 -24.98 -12.90
N ILE A 22 -7.08 -23.95 -12.73
CA ILE A 22 -6.63 -22.60 -12.34
C ILE A 22 -6.00 -22.64 -10.95
N VAL A 23 -6.68 -23.27 -9.98
CA VAL A 23 -6.15 -23.43 -8.61
C VAL A 23 -4.89 -24.29 -8.62
N GLY A 24 -4.90 -25.41 -9.33
CA GLY A 24 -3.72 -26.27 -9.47
C GLY A 24 -2.53 -25.56 -10.10
N PHE A 25 -2.75 -24.66 -11.06
CA PHE A 25 -1.70 -23.81 -11.61
C PHE A 25 -1.14 -22.85 -10.55
N ALA A 26 -2.01 -22.13 -9.82
CA ALA A 26 -1.60 -21.21 -8.76
C ALA A 26 -0.77 -21.93 -7.67
N ASP A 27 -1.18 -23.12 -7.26
CA ASP A 27 -0.49 -23.93 -6.25
C ASP A 27 0.83 -24.52 -6.77
N SER A 28 0.96 -24.73 -8.08
CA SER A 28 2.18 -25.26 -8.69
C SER A 28 3.34 -24.26 -8.78
N ILE A 29 3.09 -22.97 -8.54
CA ILE A 29 4.13 -21.94 -8.60
C ILE A 29 5.11 -22.14 -7.43
N PRO A 30 6.40 -22.40 -7.72
CA PRO A 30 7.38 -22.70 -6.68
C PRO A 30 7.66 -21.47 -5.82
N PRO A 31 7.98 -21.64 -4.51
CA PRO A 31 8.38 -20.52 -3.63
C PRO A 31 9.54 -19.69 -4.16
N SER A 32 10.45 -20.29 -4.94
CA SER A 32 11.59 -19.62 -5.57
C SER A 32 11.19 -18.61 -6.65
N ALA A 33 9.96 -18.65 -7.14
CA ALA A 33 9.41 -17.65 -8.05
C ALA A 33 8.97 -16.38 -7.31
N GLY A 34 9.14 -16.31 -5.98
CA GLY A 34 8.78 -15.17 -5.15
C GLY A 34 7.37 -15.26 -4.57
N GLN A 35 7.22 -14.81 -3.32
CA GLN A 35 5.98 -14.86 -2.57
C GLN A 35 4.97 -13.82 -3.05
N THR A 36 5.43 -12.66 -3.52
CA THR A 36 4.54 -11.59 -3.99
C THR A 36 3.76 -12.04 -5.23
N MET A 37 4.44 -12.57 -6.25
CA MET A 37 3.81 -13.16 -7.43
C MET A 37 2.82 -14.27 -7.06
N ARG A 38 3.23 -15.18 -6.18
CA ARG A 38 2.37 -16.28 -5.71
C ARG A 38 1.12 -15.77 -5.03
N ARG A 39 1.24 -14.73 -4.19
CA ARG A 39 0.09 -14.12 -3.51
C ARG A 39 -0.88 -13.49 -4.51
N VAL A 40 -0.38 -12.76 -5.50
CA VAL A 40 -1.20 -12.14 -6.55
C VAL A 40 -1.94 -13.21 -7.34
N VAL A 41 -1.23 -14.22 -7.86
CA VAL A 41 -1.85 -15.31 -8.64
C VAL A 41 -2.88 -16.09 -7.81
N ALA A 42 -2.54 -16.41 -6.55
CA ALA A 42 -3.46 -17.10 -5.65
C ALA A 42 -4.70 -16.24 -5.32
N SER A 43 -4.55 -14.91 -5.19
CA SER A 43 -5.68 -14.00 -4.97
C SER A 43 -6.63 -14.02 -6.16
N VAL A 44 -6.11 -13.86 -7.37
CA VAL A 44 -6.94 -13.88 -8.58
C VAL A 44 -7.64 -15.25 -8.74
N ALA A 45 -6.94 -16.36 -8.47
CA ALA A 45 -7.55 -17.69 -8.50
C ALA A 45 -8.69 -17.84 -7.46
N LYS A 46 -8.53 -17.28 -6.25
CA LYS A 46 -9.60 -17.25 -5.23
C LYS A 46 -10.79 -16.42 -5.69
N ASP A 47 -10.56 -15.30 -6.35
CA ASP A 47 -11.64 -14.45 -6.85
C ASP A 47 -12.41 -15.13 -7.99
N VAL A 48 -11.74 -15.92 -8.84
CA VAL A 48 -12.41 -16.76 -9.86
C VAL A 48 -13.32 -17.78 -9.17
N CYS A 49 -12.82 -18.45 -8.12
CA CYS A 49 -13.62 -19.41 -7.35
C CYS A 49 -14.85 -18.75 -6.73
N ARG A 50 -14.68 -17.59 -6.08
CA ARG A 50 -15.78 -16.82 -5.47
C ARG A 50 -16.81 -16.40 -6.52
N ALA A 51 -16.38 -15.90 -7.67
CA ALA A 51 -17.27 -15.48 -8.75
C ALA A 51 -18.03 -16.67 -9.36
N ALA A 52 -17.37 -17.82 -9.53
CA ALA A 52 -18.02 -19.03 -10.01
C ALA A 52 -19.04 -19.59 -8.99
N ILE A 53 -18.73 -19.55 -7.70
CA ILE A 53 -19.65 -19.92 -6.62
C ILE A 53 -20.87 -18.98 -6.62
N SER A 54 -20.65 -17.67 -6.70
CA SER A 54 -21.72 -16.66 -6.82
C SER A 54 -22.63 -16.95 -8.01
N LEU A 55 -22.05 -17.27 -9.17
CA LEU A 55 -22.82 -17.60 -10.36
C LEU A 55 -23.62 -18.91 -10.18
N ALA A 56 -23.00 -19.96 -9.65
CA ALA A 56 -23.70 -21.23 -9.38
C ALA A 56 -24.85 -21.04 -8.37
N ALA A 57 -24.64 -20.24 -7.32
CA ALA A 57 -25.66 -19.93 -6.32
C ALA A 57 -26.84 -19.13 -6.92
N SER A 58 -26.60 -18.28 -7.93
CA SER A 58 -27.65 -17.49 -8.58
C SER A 58 -28.74 -18.36 -9.25
N PHE A 59 -28.39 -19.58 -9.69
CA PHE A 59 -29.30 -20.55 -10.32
C PHE A 59 -30.07 -21.44 -9.33
N GLN A 60 -29.78 -21.39 -8.04
CA GLN A 60 -30.47 -22.21 -7.04
C GLN A 60 -31.87 -21.65 -6.72
N SER A 61 -32.79 -22.50 -6.24
CA SER A 61 -34.13 -22.09 -5.83
C SER A 61 -34.09 -21.22 -4.56
N ASP A 62 -35.10 -20.36 -4.39
CA ASP A 62 -35.16 -19.39 -3.28
C ASP A 62 -35.21 -20.06 -1.89
N GLU A 63 -35.73 -21.28 -1.80
CA GLU A 63 -35.70 -22.10 -0.57
C GLU A 63 -34.27 -22.45 -0.11
N ILE A 64 -33.37 -22.72 -1.06
CA ILE A 64 -31.96 -23.04 -0.79
C ILE A 64 -31.16 -21.75 -0.52
N LYS A 65 -31.51 -20.65 -1.21
CA LYS A 65 -30.89 -19.33 -1.03
C LYS A 65 -31.13 -18.74 0.37
N ALA A 66 -32.27 -19.03 0.99
CA ALA A 66 -32.60 -18.58 2.35
C ALA A 66 -31.68 -19.13 3.45
N HIS A 67 -30.94 -20.21 3.18
CA HIS A 67 -30.02 -20.86 4.11
C HIS A 67 -28.55 -20.50 3.83
N ALA A 68 -28.27 -19.77 2.75
CA ALA A 68 -26.94 -19.30 2.42
C ALA A 68 -26.68 -17.95 3.12
N SER A 69 -25.57 -17.83 3.84
CA SER A 69 -25.13 -16.59 4.51
C SER A 69 -24.83 -15.42 3.55
N HIS A 70 -24.91 -15.66 2.25
CA HIS A 70 -24.67 -14.68 1.20
C HIS A 70 -25.87 -14.64 0.25
N LEU A 71 -26.73 -13.62 0.38
CA LEU A 71 -27.26 -12.81 -0.73
C LEU A 71 -26.79 -13.22 -2.15
N PRO A 72 -27.35 -14.20 -2.89
CA PRO A 72 -26.95 -14.36 -4.29
C PRO A 72 -27.35 -13.09 -5.04
N GLN A 73 -26.35 -12.35 -5.50
CA GLN A 73 -26.57 -11.26 -6.44
C GLN A 73 -27.21 -11.87 -7.69
N GLY A 74 -28.21 -11.20 -8.28
CA GLY A 74 -28.97 -11.77 -9.38
C GLY A 74 -28.08 -12.27 -10.53
N TYR A 75 -28.52 -13.29 -11.27
CA TYR A 75 -27.75 -13.99 -12.30
C TYR A 75 -26.88 -13.09 -13.20
N LEU A 76 -27.42 -11.95 -13.65
CA LEU A 76 -26.69 -10.99 -14.50
C LEU A 76 -25.47 -10.39 -13.79
N VAL A 77 -25.60 -10.07 -12.50
CA VAL A 77 -24.52 -9.50 -11.68
C VAL A 77 -23.43 -10.55 -11.48
N SER A 78 -23.78 -11.78 -11.07
CA SER A 78 -22.79 -12.85 -10.89
C SER A 78 -22.09 -13.24 -12.20
N THR A 79 -22.80 -13.17 -13.32
CA THR A 79 -22.21 -13.37 -14.65
C THR A 79 -21.20 -12.26 -14.95
N GLY A 80 -21.56 -10.99 -14.72
CA GLY A 80 -20.67 -9.84 -14.89
C GLY A 80 -19.41 -9.94 -14.02
N GLN A 81 -19.55 -10.36 -12.75
CA GLN A 81 -18.43 -10.60 -11.85
C GLN A 81 -17.47 -11.67 -12.37
N LEU A 82 -18.00 -12.82 -12.81
CA LEU A 82 -17.16 -13.88 -13.37
C LEU A 82 -16.41 -13.41 -14.62
N TRP A 83 -17.06 -12.63 -15.48
CA TRP A 83 -16.42 -12.02 -16.65
C TRP A 83 -15.31 -11.06 -16.27
N GLU A 84 -15.53 -10.18 -15.30
CA GLU A 84 -14.53 -9.19 -14.87
C GLU A 84 -13.31 -9.89 -14.26
N VAL A 85 -13.51 -10.86 -13.37
CA VAL A 85 -12.39 -11.62 -12.80
C VAL A 85 -11.67 -12.46 -13.87
N SER A 86 -12.39 -12.98 -14.86
CA SER A 86 -11.78 -13.68 -16.01
C SER A 86 -10.91 -12.75 -16.87
N LYS A 87 -11.29 -11.46 -16.96
CA LYS A 87 -10.48 -10.43 -17.62
C LYS A 87 -9.25 -10.06 -16.78
N GLN A 88 -9.39 -10.03 -15.45
CA GLN A 88 -8.26 -9.82 -14.53
C GLN A 88 -7.21 -10.93 -14.65
N LEU A 89 -7.60 -12.19 -14.84
CA LEU A 89 -6.64 -13.27 -15.15
C LEU A 89 -5.76 -12.97 -16.38
N GLN A 90 -6.25 -12.18 -17.34
CA GLN A 90 -5.48 -11.84 -18.54
C GLN A 90 -4.62 -10.58 -18.38
N THR A 91 -5.03 -9.67 -17.49
CA THR A 91 -4.48 -8.30 -17.42
C THR A 91 -3.69 -8.01 -16.15
N ASN A 92 -3.99 -8.72 -15.05
CA ASN A 92 -3.44 -8.46 -13.72
C ASN A 92 -2.59 -9.62 -13.18
N ILE A 93 -2.30 -10.64 -14.00
CA ILE A 93 -1.31 -11.66 -13.64
C ILE A 93 0.07 -11.14 -14.01
N PRO A 94 0.96 -10.94 -13.02
CA PRO A 94 2.34 -10.54 -13.30
C PRO A 94 3.10 -11.69 -13.98
N ALA A 95 3.98 -11.36 -14.91
CA ALA A 95 4.82 -12.32 -15.62
C ALA A 95 5.89 -12.95 -14.70
N ASP A 96 6.35 -12.21 -13.69
CA ASP A 96 7.37 -12.61 -12.73
C ASP A 96 7.23 -11.84 -11.39
N ASN A 97 8.09 -12.15 -10.42
CA ASN A 97 8.06 -11.47 -9.13
C ASN A 97 8.46 -9.99 -9.20
N GLN A 98 9.30 -9.62 -10.18
CA GLN A 98 9.70 -8.23 -10.34
C GLN A 98 8.48 -7.37 -10.72
N GLU A 99 7.67 -7.83 -11.67
CA GLU A 99 6.42 -7.14 -12.02
C GLU A 99 5.44 -7.12 -10.85
N ALA A 100 5.27 -8.25 -10.16
CA ALA A 100 4.39 -8.33 -8.98
C ALA A 100 4.80 -7.33 -7.89
N VAL A 101 6.08 -7.26 -7.57
CA VAL A 101 6.63 -6.32 -6.59
C VAL A 101 6.51 -4.88 -7.09
N GLN A 102 6.72 -4.60 -8.38
CA GLN A 102 6.51 -3.25 -8.92
C GLN A 102 5.06 -2.77 -8.80
N MET A 103 4.08 -3.65 -9.03
CA MET A 103 2.66 -3.32 -8.88
C MET A 103 2.34 -2.91 -7.44
N GLU A 104 2.74 -3.73 -6.47
CA GLU A 104 2.56 -3.45 -5.04
C GLU A 104 3.34 -2.20 -4.60
N TRP A 105 4.56 -2.03 -5.11
CA TRP A 105 5.40 -0.86 -4.80
C TRP A 105 4.76 0.46 -5.24
N ARG A 106 4.08 0.47 -6.39
CA ARG A 106 3.32 1.64 -6.86
C ARG A 106 2.16 1.96 -5.93
N SER A 107 1.43 0.94 -5.47
CA SER A 107 0.36 1.13 -4.48
C SER A 107 0.91 1.73 -3.18
N LYS A 108 2.03 1.20 -2.68
CA LYS A 108 2.71 1.71 -1.48
C LYS A 108 3.21 3.15 -1.65
N THR A 109 3.78 3.47 -2.81
CA THR A 109 4.20 4.84 -3.10
C THR A 109 2.99 5.78 -3.19
N SER A 110 1.85 5.34 -3.73
CA SER A 110 0.62 6.13 -3.77
C SER A 110 0.09 6.44 -2.38
N GLN A 111 0.02 5.44 -1.49
CA GLN A 111 -0.41 5.63 -0.09
C GLN A 111 0.46 6.68 0.61
N LEU A 112 1.78 6.62 0.41
CA LEU A 112 2.71 7.62 0.91
C LEU A 112 2.48 9.01 0.31
N GLU A 113 2.09 9.11 -0.97
CA GLU A 113 1.78 10.39 -1.60
C GLU A 113 0.53 11.02 -0.99
N ASP A 114 -0.50 10.21 -0.70
CA ASP A 114 -1.74 10.67 -0.07
C ASP A 114 -1.45 11.19 1.35
N ALA A 115 -0.72 10.44 2.18
CA ALA A 115 -0.33 10.84 3.53
C ALA A 115 0.56 12.11 3.54
N LEU A 116 1.45 12.24 2.55
CA LEU A 116 2.26 13.44 2.39
C LEU A 116 1.40 14.67 2.06
N THR A 117 0.42 14.52 1.17
CA THR A 117 -0.48 15.63 0.81
C THR A 117 -1.30 16.09 1.99
N GLU A 118 -1.84 15.17 2.79
CA GLU A 118 -2.57 15.50 4.02
C GLU A 118 -1.70 16.30 5.00
N ALA A 119 -0.46 15.85 5.24
CA ALA A 119 0.48 16.54 6.12
C ALA A 119 0.89 17.92 5.59
N GLU A 120 1.05 18.08 4.26
CA GLU A 120 1.33 19.38 3.64
C GLU A 120 0.17 20.36 3.76
N GLU A 121 -1.06 19.89 3.53
CA GLU A 121 -2.27 20.70 3.64
C GLU A 121 -2.47 21.20 5.09
N PHE A 122 -2.23 20.33 6.08
CA PHE A 122 -2.25 20.73 7.49
C PHE A 122 -1.25 21.84 7.80
N ILE A 123 0.01 21.69 7.37
CA ILE A 123 1.06 22.69 7.63
C ILE A 123 0.80 24.01 6.88
N GLN A 124 0.24 23.96 5.67
CA GLN A 124 -0.15 25.15 4.93
C GLN A 124 -1.27 25.91 5.67
N GLY A 125 -2.27 25.21 6.20
CA GLY A 125 -3.34 25.81 7.01
C GLY A 125 -2.84 26.54 8.25
N GLN A 126 -1.77 26.04 8.88
CA GLN A 126 -1.13 26.71 10.04
C GLN A 126 -0.41 28.01 9.67
N GLN A 127 0.07 28.16 8.42
CA GLN A 127 0.76 29.37 7.96
C GLN A 127 -0.20 30.47 7.50
N ASP A 128 -1.33 30.09 6.93
CA ASP A 128 -2.31 31.04 6.37
C ASP A 128 -3.16 31.70 7.47
N ASP A 129 -3.23 31.11 8.67
CA ASP A 129 -3.94 31.62 9.87
C ASP A 129 -3.08 32.58 10.74
N ASP A 130 -1.93 33.03 10.21
CA ASP A 130 -1.06 34.04 10.84
C ASP A 130 -1.38 35.48 10.36
N GLY A 131 -2.47 35.66 9.60
CA GLY A 131 -2.98 36.95 9.12
C GLY A 131 -4.46 37.16 9.41
N ASP A 132 -4.77 38.03 10.39
CA ASP A 132 -6.10 38.62 10.67
C ASP A 132 -7.20 37.71 11.23
N ALA A 133 -6.93 37.00 12.34
CA ALA A 133 -7.99 36.63 13.28
C ALA A 133 -8.34 37.82 14.20
N GLU A 134 -8.97 38.87 13.64
CA GLU A 134 -9.90 39.66 14.44
C GLU A 134 -10.98 38.69 14.92
N LYS A 135 -11.01 38.41 16.22
CA LYS A 135 -12.00 37.58 16.90
C LYS A 135 -13.43 38.05 16.60
N GLY A 136 -14.00 37.57 15.52
CA GLY A 136 -15.44 37.50 15.30
C GLY A 136 -15.97 36.27 16.03
N ASP A 137 -16.19 36.41 17.34
CA ASP A 137 -16.99 35.45 18.11
C ASP A 137 -18.43 35.53 17.61
N ASP A 138 -18.75 34.70 16.62
CA ASP A 138 -20.11 34.53 16.12
C ASP A 138 -20.77 33.26 16.67
N GLY A 139 -20.46 32.81 17.89
CA GLY A 139 -21.36 32.00 18.73
C GLY A 139 -21.94 30.71 18.14
N TRP A 140 -21.47 30.25 16.99
CA TRP A 140 -21.83 28.98 16.34
C TRP A 140 -20.78 27.88 16.59
N ASP A 141 -19.62 28.25 17.13
CA ASP A 141 -18.49 27.36 17.42
C ASP A 141 -18.82 26.32 18.52
N ASP A 142 -19.76 26.65 19.41
CA ASP A 142 -20.24 25.75 20.47
C ASP A 142 -21.19 24.63 19.97
N ILE A 143 -21.69 24.68 18.73
CA ILE A 143 -22.70 23.73 18.22
C ILE A 143 -22.10 22.69 17.25
N LEU A 144 -21.00 22.99 16.58
CA LEU A 144 -20.36 22.08 15.62
C LEU A 144 -19.17 21.31 16.16
N GLY A 145 -18.94 21.38 17.49
CA GLY A 145 -17.79 20.77 18.14
C GLY A 145 -16.57 21.61 17.84
N ALA A 146 -15.98 22.17 18.91
CA ALA A 146 -14.75 22.95 18.84
C ALA A 146 -13.83 22.38 17.77
N ASP A 147 -13.58 23.17 16.73
CA ASP A 147 -12.57 22.88 15.74
C ASP A 147 -11.28 22.65 16.55
N THR A 148 -10.84 21.39 16.63
CA THR A 148 -9.57 21.01 17.23
C THR A 148 -8.46 21.46 16.30
N SER A 149 -8.43 22.75 15.94
CA SER A 149 -7.30 23.37 15.27
C SER A 149 -6.19 23.47 16.31
N VAL A 150 -5.41 22.40 16.42
CA VAL A 150 -4.15 22.40 17.16
C VAL A 150 -3.29 23.48 16.50
N ARG A 151 -3.16 24.65 17.16
CA ARG A 151 -2.29 25.73 16.70
C ARG A 151 -0.87 25.42 17.13
N LEU A 152 0.03 25.31 16.17
CA LEU A 152 1.44 25.02 16.41
C LEU A 152 2.18 26.29 16.84
N GLU A 153 3.04 26.19 17.84
CA GLU A 153 4.00 27.24 18.16
C GLU A 153 5.04 27.38 17.02
N PRO A 154 5.72 28.53 16.86
CA PRO A 154 6.64 28.75 15.74
C PRO A 154 7.74 27.68 15.61
N ASN A 155 8.29 27.22 16.74
CA ASN A 155 9.33 26.17 16.74
C ASN A 155 8.73 24.80 16.37
N GLU A 156 7.52 24.49 16.83
CA GLU A 156 6.80 23.27 16.49
C GLU A 156 6.46 23.23 15.00
N LEU A 157 6.00 24.34 14.44
CA LEU A 157 5.72 24.48 13.02
C LEU A 157 6.98 24.22 12.17
N VAL A 158 8.14 24.74 12.58
CA VAL A 158 9.42 24.48 11.90
C VAL A 158 9.85 23.02 12.06
N ALA A 159 9.61 22.40 13.21
CA ALA A 159 9.86 20.97 13.43
C ALA A 159 8.98 20.09 12.53
N CYS A 160 7.68 20.37 12.47
CA CYS A 160 6.71 19.67 11.62
C CYS A 160 7.02 19.85 10.13
N GLN A 161 7.43 21.03 9.68
CA GLN A 161 7.89 21.24 8.30
C GLN A 161 9.09 20.36 7.95
N LYS A 162 10.02 20.14 8.90
CA LYS A 162 11.16 19.23 8.69
C LYS A 162 10.71 17.77 8.70
N ALA A 163 9.72 17.38 9.49
CA ALA A 163 9.13 16.04 9.41
C ALA A 163 8.45 15.79 8.05
N VAL A 164 7.75 16.77 7.48
CA VAL A 164 7.25 16.70 6.10
C VAL A 164 8.41 16.51 5.10
N GLN A 165 9.57 17.15 5.31
CA GLN A 165 10.76 16.89 4.49
C GLN A 165 11.29 15.46 4.62
N VAL A 166 11.19 14.84 5.80
CA VAL A 166 11.52 13.41 6.01
C VAL A 166 10.59 12.52 5.16
N VAL A 167 9.29 12.80 5.13
CA VAL A 167 8.32 12.06 4.30
C VAL A 167 8.60 12.27 2.80
N LYS A 168 8.94 13.50 2.38
CA LYS A 168 9.37 13.79 0.99
C LYS A 168 10.62 13.02 0.58
N LEU A 169 11.61 12.96 1.48
CA LEU A 169 12.83 12.19 1.25
C LEU A 169 12.51 10.69 1.15
N THR A 170 11.53 10.20 1.93
CA THR A 170 11.04 8.80 1.88
C THR A 170 10.43 8.49 0.53
N LYS A 171 9.58 9.38 0.01
CA LYS A 171 9.00 9.26 -1.33
C LYS A 171 10.10 9.22 -2.40
N MET A 172 11.12 10.07 -2.30
CA MET A 172 12.26 10.07 -3.23
C MET A 172 13.04 8.76 -3.16
N LEU A 173 13.31 8.26 -1.94
CA LEU A 173 13.98 6.98 -1.70
C LEU A 173 13.22 5.82 -2.35
N LEU A 174 11.91 5.69 -2.10
CA LEU A 174 11.10 4.63 -2.68
C LEU A 174 11.05 4.71 -4.21
N LYS A 175 10.95 5.92 -4.79
CA LYS A 175 11.02 6.11 -6.25
C LYS A 175 12.38 5.70 -6.82
N LYS A 176 13.48 6.06 -6.14
CA LYS A 176 14.83 5.69 -6.57
C LYS A 176 15.04 4.19 -6.53
N ILE A 177 14.62 3.53 -5.44
CA ILE A 177 14.70 2.07 -5.28
C ILE A 177 13.88 1.37 -6.37
N SER A 178 12.66 1.85 -6.67
CA SER A 178 11.84 1.28 -7.74
C SER A 178 12.57 1.27 -9.08
N VAL A 179 13.19 2.40 -9.47
CA VAL A 179 13.86 2.51 -10.78
C VAL A 179 15.22 1.81 -10.80
N ARG A 180 16.02 1.96 -9.74
CA ARG A 180 17.44 1.58 -9.75
C ARG A 180 17.73 0.23 -9.12
N CYS A 181 16.81 -0.33 -8.36
CA CYS A 181 16.95 -1.63 -7.71
C CYS A 181 15.93 -2.62 -8.29
N ILE A 182 14.66 -2.25 -8.32
CA ILE A 182 13.59 -3.18 -8.72
C ILE A 182 13.56 -3.33 -10.24
N GLN A 183 13.38 -2.26 -11.01
CA GLN A 183 13.25 -2.32 -12.48
C GLN A 183 14.52 -2.82 -13.19
N SER A 184 15.69 -2.59 -12.61
CA SER A 184 16.99 -3.02 -13.14
C SER A 184 17.35 -4.46 -12.77
N SER A 185 16.60 -5.11 -11.88
CA SER A 185 16.89 -6.46 -11.41
C SER A 185 16.69 -7.52 -12.50
N ASN A 186 17.32 -8.68 -12.37
CA ASN A 186 17.09 -9.81 -13.28
C ASN A 186 15.92 -10.69 -12.76
N PRO A 187 14.76 -10.68 -13.43
CA PRO A 187 13.56 -11.38 -12.97
C PRO A 187 13.66 -12.92 -12.99
N LYS A 188 14.67 -13.48 -13.67
CA LYS A 188 14.86 -14.93 -13.79
C LYS A 188 15.69 -15.53 -12.65
N ASP A 189 16.32 -14.69 -11.83
CA ASP A 189 17.16 -15.14 -10.73
C ASP A 189 16.31 -15.34 -9.47
N ALA A 190 16.28 -16.59 -8.97
CA ALA A 190 15.52 -16.95 -7.79
C ALA A 190 15.99 -16.22 -6.51
N VAL A 191 17.29 -15.90 -6.40
CA VAL A 191 17.83 -15.16 -5.26
C VAL A 191 17.32 -13.71 -5.29
N ILE A 192 17.29 -13.10 -6.47
CA ILE A 192 16.74 -11.76 -6.67
C ILE A 192 15.24 -11.76 -6.40
N ALA A 193 14.50 -12.78 -6.84
CA ALA A 193 13.06 -12.88 -6.57
C ALA A 193 12.75 -12.84 -5.06
N LEU A 194 13.51 -13.58 -4.25
CA LEU A 194 13.35 -13.56 -2.79
C LEU A 194 13.78 -12.23 -2.16
N TRP A 195 14.88 -11.64 -2.66
CA TRP A 195 15.32 -10.32 -2.21
C TRP A 195 14.29 -9.23 -2.50
N LEU A 196 13.59 -9.30 -3.63
CA LEU A 196 12.51 -8.37 -3.96
C LEU A 196 11.32 -8.50 -2.99
N ASP A 197 11.03 -9.69 -2.50
CA ASP A 197 10.01 -9.87 -1.45
C ASP A 197 10.47 -9.22 -0.14
N ASP A 198 11.71 -9.43 0.29
CA ASP A 198 12.28 -8.80 1.48
C ASP A 198 12.22 -7.26 1.36
N LEU A 199 12.55 -6.74 0.18
CA LEU A 199 12.52 -5.31 -0.12
C LEU A 199 11.09 -4.75 -0.02
N LEU A 200 10.09 -5.47 -0.54
CA LEU A 200 8.69 -5.08 -0.44
C LEU A 200 8.18 -5.12 1.01
N VAL A 201 8.60 -6.11 1.80
CA VAL A 201 8.26 -6.18 3.23
C VAL A 201 8.81 -4.95 3.97
N ALA A 202 10.08 -4.60 3.74
CA ALA A 202 10.68 -3.42 4.34
C ALA A 202 10.00 -2.11 3.91
N ALA A 203 9.65 -1.99 2.62
CA ALA A 203 8.93 -0.82 2.12
C ALA A 203 7.50 -0.72 2.66
N THR A 204 6.83 -1.86 2.89
CA THR A 204 5.51 -1.88 3.54
C THR A 204 5.61 -1.31 4.94
N LYS A 205 6.59 -1.76 5.74
CA LYS A 205 6.84 -1.19 7.06
C LYS A 205 7.16 0.31 7.00
N VAL A 206 7.95 0.76 6.02
CA VAL A 206 8.23 2.19 5.84
C VAL A 206 6.96 2.99 5.61
N VAL A 207 6.02 2.51 4.79
CA VAL A 207 4.76 3.22 4.55
C VAL A 207 3.89 3.21 5.81
N ASP A 208 3.78 2.06 6.49
CA ASP A 208 3.00 1.95 7.73
C ASP A 208 3.55 2.87 8.85
N ASP A 209 4.86 2.99 8.99
CA ASP A 209 5.48 3.88 9.98
C ASP A 209 5.47 5.37 9.57
N VAL A 210 5.24 5.69 8.29
CA VAL A 210 5.03 7.11 7.90
C VAL A 210 3.73 7.63 8.50
N ASP A 211 2.70 6.80 8.66
CA ASP A 211 1.46 7.20 9.33
C ASP A 211 1.74 7.62 10.78
N GLU A 212 2.69 6.99 11.48
CA GLU A 212 3.12 7.42 12.81
C GLU A 212 3.84 8.78 12.77
N VAL A 213 4.70 9.01 11.78
CA VAL A 213 5.35 10.32 11.59
C VAL A 213 4.31 11.41 11.28
N ALA A 214 3.31 11.10 10.45
CA ALA A 214 2.22 12.01 10.12
C ALA A 214 1.36 12.30 11.35
N ALA A 215 1.03 11.28 12.16
CA ALA A 215 0.33 11.47 13.44
C ALA A 215 1.14 12.35 14.41
N GLY A 216 2.47 12.18 14.46
CA GLY A 216 3.37 13.00 15.27
C GLY A 216 3.38 14.49 14.88
N ILE A 217 2.92 14.86 13.68
CA ILE A 217 2.76 16.28 13.30
C ILE A 217 1.66 16.96 14.11
N TYR A 218 0.66 16.21 14.55
CA TYR A 218 -0.42 16.68 15.42
C TYR A 218 -0.05 16.65 16.91
N GLU A 219 1.03 15.94 17.27
CA GLU A 219 1.58 15.85 18.64
C GLU A 219 3.11 16.17 18.65
N PRO A 220 3.48 17.46 18.46
CA PRO A 220 4.86 17.85 18.16
C PRO A 220 5.89 17.46 19.23
N GLU A 221 5.49 17.40 20.51
CA GLU A 221 6.36 17.04 21.63
C GLU A 221 7.07 15.67 21.44
N SER A 222 6.40 14.73 20.76
CA SER A 222 6.91 13.37 20.53
C SER A 222 7.63 13.20 19.19
N LEU A 223 7.49 14.18 18.29
CA LEU A 223 7.84 14.06 16.88
C LEU A 223 9.33 13.73 16.65
N GLY A 224 10.23 14.32 17.44
CA GLY A 224 11.66 14.02 17.36
C GLY A 224 11.98 12.55 17.67
N THR A 225 11.28 11.94 18.63
CA THR A 225 11.45 10.54 19.00
C THR A 225 10.85 9.62 17.94
N VAL A 226 9.67 9.96 17.43
CA VAL A 226 8.99 9.21 16.37
C VAL A 226 9.84 9.17 15.10
N VAL A 227 10.39 10.32 14.66
CA VAL A 227 11.27 10.38 13.49
C VAL A 227 12.56 9.59 13.69
N ALA A 228 13.17 9.63 14.89
CA ALA A 228 14.36 8.82 15.18
C ALA A 228 14.07 7.31 15.14
N ALA A 229 12.92 6.88 15.67
CA ALA A 229 12.46 5.49 15.60
C ALA A 229 12.22 5.08 14.14
N PHE A 230 11.51 5.89 13.36
CA PHE A 230 11.25 5.66 11.94
C PHE A 230 12.55 5.45 11.13
N ILE A 231 13.55 6.32 11.33
CA ILE A 231 14.82 6.21 10.63
C ILE A 231 15.53 4.91 10.99
N SER A 232 15.66 4.62 12.29
CA SER A 232 16.41 3.47 12.78
C SER A 232 15.74 2.13 12.50
N GLN A 233 14.41 2.06 12.58
CA GLN A 233 13.65 0.81 12.48
C GLN A 233 13.11 0.52 11.08
N SER A 234 13.05 1.52 10.20
CA SER A 234 12.42 1.36 8.88
C SER A 234 13.32 1.82 7.73
N ILE A 235 13.85 3.05 7.79
CA ILE A 235 14.69 3.57 6.69
C ILE A 235 16.04 2.83 6.59
N ILE A 236 16.73 2.61 7.71
CA ILE A 236 18.03 1.90 7.71
C ILE A 236 17.87 0.45 7.22
N PRO A 237 16.92 -0.36 7.75
CA PRO A 237 16.70 -1.72 7.24
C PRO A 237 16.33 -1.76 5.76
N LEU A 238 15.48 -0.84 5.29
CA LEU A 238 15.15 -0.74 3.87
C LEU A 238 16.40 -0.49 3.02
N ARG A 239 17.25 0.46 3.44
CA ARG A 239 18.53 0.74 2.79
C ARG A 239 19.42 -0.49 2.77
N ASP A 240 19.54 -1.19 3.89
CA ASP A 240 20.42 -2.35 4.04
C ASP A 240 19.99 -3.52 3.16
N ILE A 241 18.70 -3.67 2.93
CA ILE A 241 18.17 -4.64 1.97
C ILE A 241 18.43 -4.14 0.55
N ALA A 242 18.09 -2.88 0.22
CA ALA A 242 18.24 -2.33 -1.13
C ALA A 242 19.68 -2.39 -1.65
N GLN A 243 20.68 -2.12 -0.81
CA GLN A 243 22.08 -2.08 -1.21
C GLN A 243 22.67 -3.46 -1.60
N LYS A 244 22.05 -4.58 -1.20
CA LYS A 244 22.60 -5.94 -1.42
C LYS A 244 22.89 -6.24 -2.90
N PHE A 245 22.00 -5.80 -3.79
CA PHE A 245 22.10 -6.03 -5.24
C PHE A 245 22.20 -4.72 -6.04
N ALA A 246 22.40 -3.60 -5.36
CA ALA A 246 22.60 -2.31 -5.99
C ALA A 246 24.03 -2.16 -6.54
N ASP A 247 24.19 -1.34 -7.58
CA ASP A 247 25.50 -0.89 -8.04
C ASP A 247 26.15 0.13 -7.05
N GLU A 248 27.45 0.37 -7.20
CA GLU A 248 28.20 1.24 -6.30
C GLU A 248 27.73 2.70 -6.29
N ASP A 249 27.19 3.19 -7.41
CA ASP A 249 26.67 4.56 -7.48
C ASP A 249 25.36 4.69 -6.71
N VAL A 250 24.49 3.69 -6.80
CA VAL A 250 23.24 3.60 -6.03
C VAL A 250 23.55 3.44 -4.54
N LYS A 251 24.53 2.62 -4.15
CA LYS A 251 24.94 2.47 -2.75
C LYS A 251 25.38 3.80 -2.13
N LYS A 252 26.27 4.53 -2.79
CA LYS A 252 26.71 5.87 -2.34
C LYS A 252 25.54 6.84 -2.24
N TRP A 253 24.62 6.81 -3.21
CA TRP A 253 23.44 7.65 -3.15
C TRP A 253 22.54 7.31 -1.97
N LEU A 254 22.36 6.01 -1.65
CA LEU A 254 21.61 5.56 -0.48
C LEU A 254 22.27 6.03 0.83
N GLU A 255 23.59 5.96 0.94
CA GLU A 255 24.34 6.48 2.10
C GLU A 255 24.13 7.99 2.29
N ILE A 256 24.25 8.76 1.20
CA ILE A 256 23.97 10.21 1.24
C ILE A 256 22.53 10.46 1.68
N CYS A 257 21.58 9.65 1.21
CA CYS A 257 20.17 9.75 1.60
C CYS A 257 19.99 9.54 3.11
N ILE A 258 20.65 8.54 3.72
CA ILE A 258 20.63 8.33 5.18
C ILE A 258 21.19 9.53 5.94
N SER A 259 22.32 10.09 5.51
CA SER A 259 22.88 11.29 6.17
C SER A 259 21.94 12.50 6.14
N GLN A 260 21.10 12.62 5.09
CA GLN A 260 20.07 13.67 5.05
C GLN A 260 18.96 13.42 6.07
N TYR A 261 18.53 12.17 6.28
CA TYR A 261 17.57 11.83 7.35
C TYR A 261 18.11 12.18 8.73
N GLU A 262 19.35 11.79 9.03
CA GLU A 262 19.99 12.08 10.32
C GLU A 262 20.13 13.59 10.56
N THR A 263 20.47 14.33 9.50
CA THR A 263 20.52 15.80 9.54
C THR A 263 19.16 16.42 9.83
N LEU A 264 18.09 15.91 9.21
CA LEU A 264 16.73 16.38 9.46
C LEU A 264 16.27 16.05 10.89
N GLN A 265 16.52 14.82 11.35
CA GLN A 265 16.18 14.38 12.70
C GLN A 265 16.88 15.23 13.76
N SER A 266 18.18 15.48 13.61
CA SER A 266 18.94 16.33 14.53
C SER A 266 18.37 17.75 14.60
N LYS A 267 17.93 18.29 13.46
CA LYS A 267 17.29 19.61 13.40
C LYS A 267 15.91 19.60 14.07
N ILE A 268 15.09 18.57 13.84
CA ILE A 268 13.77 18.44 14.48
C ILE A 268 13.92 18.44 16.00
N SER A 269 14.82 17.62 16.55
CA SER A 269 15.11 17.60 17.99
C SER A 269 15.58 18.97 18.51
N ALA A 270 16.46 19.66 17.78
CA ALA A 270 16.95 20.96 18.20
C ALA A 270 15.87 22.06 18.26
N GLU A 271 14.88 22.04 17.35
CA GLU A 271 13.77 23.01 17.41
C GLU A 271 12.86 22.71 18.61
N LEU A 272 12.56 21.43 18.87
CA LEU A 272 11.68 21.02 19.97
C LEU A 272 12.32 21.20 21.34
N ASP A 273 13.64 20.99 21.47
CA ASP A 273 14.40 21.23 22.71
C ASP A 273 14.54 22.74 23.05
N SER A 274 14.17 23.63 22.12
CA SER A 274 14.25 25.09 22.29
C SER A 274 12.97 25.74 22.82
N LEU A 275 11.92 24.93 23.05
CA LEU A 275 10.68 25.29 23.73
C LEU A 275 10.88 25.35 25.25
#